data_AF-A0A328EEU4-F1
#
_entry.id   AF-A0A328EEU4-F1
#
_cell.length_a   1.000
_cell.length_b   1.000
_cell.length_c   1.000
_cell.angle_alpha   90.00
_cell.angle_beta   90.00
_cell.angle_gamma   90.00
#
_symmetry.space_group_name_H-M   'P 1'
#
loop_
_entity.id
_entity.type
_entity.pdbx_description
1 polymer ?
#
loop_
_entity_poly.entity_id
_entity_poly.type
_entity_poly.pdbx_seq_one_letter_code
_entity_poly.pdbx_strand_id
1 'polypeptide(L)'
;MKKFFLIIGLFLIASCNVGNTQHPAPVPSENKSETQTAQTTETQKTFSDAVGEQISADPGYAQCIATSKITCGTNFINSYAVNNSSTEICGQFADESLQIACREMVITETAKKTLDHERCNELADQSKKALCIQSVILAKGIKNSDPTVCSNYVLSDQDTDSLENLKDRCVVHIIDQLEPTEKTKGLCGLIISKDLKASCEARIQEFINFAKENPVNAETPAE
;
A
#
# COMPACT_ATOMS: atom_id res chain seq x y z
N MET A 1 26.95 -23.26 44.81
CA MET A 1 25.68 -23.15 45.57
C MET A 1 24.74 -22.22 44.80
N LYS A 2 23.59 -22.75 44.39
CA LYS A 2 22.54 -22.09 43.61
C LYS A 2 21.69 -21.18 44.50
N LYS A 3 21.38 -19.95 44.05
CA LYS A 3 20.09 -19.30 44.33
C LYS A 3 19.60 -18.56 43.09
N PHE A 4 18.52 -19.10 42.55
CA PHE A 4 17.61 -18.54 41.56
C PHE A 4 16.98 -17.24 42.11
N PHE A 5 16.83 -16.21 41.28
CA PHE A 5 15.63 -15.38 41.31
C PHE A 5 15.24 -14.99 39.88
N LEU A 6 14.03 -15.42 39.55
CA LEU A 6 13.28 -15.30 38.31
C LEU A 6 12.51 -13.97 38.36
N ILE A 7 12.69 -13.09 37.36
CA ILE A 7 11.65 -12.12 36.96
C ILE A 7 11.68 -12.05 35.42
N ILE A 8 10.88 -12.91 34.80
CA ILE A 8 10.52 -12.80 33.39
C ILE A 8 9.27 -11.94 33.34
N GLY A 9 9.43 -10.68 32.92
CA GLY A 9 8.31 -9.83 32.56
C GLY A 9 7.70 -10.32 31.25
N LEU A 10 6.56 -11.01 31.35
CA LEU A 10 5.69 -11.31 30.21
C LEU A 10 5.05 -9.99 29.75
N PHE A 11 5.57 -9.36 28.70
CA PHE A 11 4.79 -8.43 27.91
C PHE A 11 3.98 -9.23 26.89
N LEU A 12 2.73 -9.51 27.23
CA LEU A 12 1.71 -9.95 26.28
C LEU A 12 1.34 -8.75 25.40
N ILE A 13 1.97 -8.68 24.24
CA ILE A 13 1.51 -7.81 23.15
C ILE A 13 0.33 -8.56 22.51
N ALA A 14 -0.89 -8.16 22.88
CA ALA A 14 -2.09 -8.62 22.20
C ALA A 14 -2.17 -7.95 20.83
N SER A 15 -1.64 -8.62 19.81
CA SER A 15 -1.84 -8.25 18.41
C SER A 15 -3.30 -8.53 18.03
N CYS A 16 -4.10 -7.48 17.82
CA CYS A 16 -5.43 -7.63 17.22
C CYS A 16 -5.27 -8.05 15.76
N ASN A 17 -5.51 -9.33 15.50
CA ASN A 17 -5.56 -9.94 14.19
C ASN A 17 -6.85 -9.47 13.46
N VAL A 18 -6.71 -8.71 12.37
CA VAL A 18 -7.85 -8.30 11.53
C VAL A 18 -8.22 -9.45 10.60
N GLY A 19 -9.30 -10.14 10.96
CA GLY A 19 -9.98 -11.07 10.08
C GLY A 19 -10.67 -10.33 8.94
N ASN A 20 -10.25 -10.69 7.72
CA ASN A 20 -10.83 -10.34 6.44
C ASN A 20 -12.37 -10.53 6.44
N THR A 21 -13.14 -9.46 6.30
CA THR A 21 -14.56 -9.53 5.93
C THR A 21 -14.81 -8.58 4.76
N GLN A 22 -15.01 -9.17 3.58
CA GLN A 22 -15.55 -8.48 2.42
C GLN A 22 -16.91 -7.89 2.78
N HIS A 23 -17.05 -6.57 2.65
CA HIS A 23 -18.33 -5.90 2.74
C HIS A 23 -19.03 -6.01 1.36
N PRO A 24 -20.29 -6.45 1.28
CA PRO A 24 -21.03 -6.46 0.03
C PRO A 24 -21.44 -5.03 -0.37
N ALA A 25 -21.38 -4.73 -1.67
CA ALA A 25 -21.81 -3.46 -2.25
C ALA A 25 -23.34 -3.28 -2.17
N PRO A 26 -23.87 -2.07 -1.93
CA PRO A 26 -25.31 -1.84 -1.98
C PRO A 26 -25.78 -1.62 -3.43
N VAL A 27 -26.81 -2.36 -3.84
CA VAL A 27 -27.55 -2.18 -5.10
C VAL A 27 -28.76 -1.27 -4.82
N PRO A 28 -29.11 -0.32 -5.70
CA PRO A 28 -30.33 0.48 -5.55
C PRO A 28 -31.54 -0.25 -6.15
N SER A 29 -32.68 -0.31 -5.45
CA SER A 29 -33.95 -0.66 -6.07
C SER A 29 -35.17 -0.08 -5.34
N GLU A 30 -36.10 0.43 -6.16
CA GLU A 30 -37.37 1.06 -5.82
C GLU A 30 -38.43 0.06 -5.31
N ASN A 31 -39.27 0.54 -4.38
CA ASN A 31 -40.70 0.25 -4.12
C ASN A 31 -41.23 -1.20 -4.26
N LYS A 32 -41.70 -1.82 -3.14
CA LYS A 32 -43.13 -1.98 -2.78
C LYS A 32 -43.28 -2.75 -1.45
N SER A 33 -44.29 -2.35 -0.69
CA SER A 33 -44.70 -2.85 0.63
C SER A 33 -45.04 -4.35 0.66
N GLU A 34 -44.55 -5.06 1.67
CA GLU A 34 -45.33 -6.05 2.44
C GLU A 34 -44.68 -6.30 3.81
N THR A 35 -45.49 -6.15 4.86
CA THR A 35 -45.13 -6.28 6.27
C THR A 35 -44.93 -7.74 6.64
N GLN A 36 -43.72 -8.10 7.12
CA GLN A 36 -43.56 -9.22 8.05
C GLN A 36 -42.61 -8.84 9.18
N THR A 37 -43.22 -8.77 10.35
CA THR A 37 -42.65 -8.49 11.67
C THR A 37 -41.78 -9.66 12.12
N ALA A 38 -40.47 -9.45 12.14
CA ALA A 38 -39.56 -10.19 12.99
C ALA A 38 -38.47 -9.21 13.47
N GLN A 39 -38.78 -8.48 14.54
CA GLN A 39 -37.78 -7.75 15.32
C GLN A 39 -36.84 -8.77 15.97
N THR A 40 -35.75 -9.10 15.30
CA THR A 40 -34.51 -9.45 16.00
C THR A 40 -33.98 -8.15 16.58
N THR A 41 -34.33 -7.90 17.84
CA THR A 41 -33.64 -6.90 18.67
C THR A 41 -32.22 -7.43 18.92
N GLU A 42 -31.34 -7.29 17.94
CA GLU A 42 -29.91 -7.41 18.19
C GLU A 42 -29.53 -6.27 19.13
N THR A 43 -29.38 -6.57 20.41
CA THR A 43 -28.79 -5.65 21.37
C THR A 43 -27.40 -5.32 20.86
N GLN A 44 -27.23 -4.12 20.31
CA GLN A 44 -25.97 -3.63 19.79
C GLN A 44 -24.97 -3.55 20.96
N LYS A 45 -24.14 -4.59 21.12
CA LYS A 45 -23.12 -4.63 22.17
C LYS A 45 -22.16 -3.47 21.96
N THR A 46 -21.95 -2.70 23.01
CA THR A 46 -20.96 -1.63 23.04
C THR A 46 -19.60 -2.20 23.43
N PHE A 47 -18.52 -1.48 23.13
CA PHE A 47 -17.16 -1.84 23.55
C PHE A 47 -17.04 -2.07 25.07
N SER A 48 -17.88 -1.38 25.85
CA SER A 48 -17.93 -1.45 27.30
C SER A 48 -18.49 -2.77 27.82
N ASP A 49 -19.34 -3.46 27.04
CA ASP A 49 -19.95 -4.73 27.43
C ASP A 49 -18.96 -5.91 27.39
N ALA A 50 -17.78 -5.70 26.81
CA ALA A 50 -16.74 -6.71 26.63
C ALA A 50 -15.65 -6.68 27.72
N VAL A 51 -15.70 -5.72 28.65
CA VAL A 51 -14.67 -5.54 29.70
C VAL A 51 -15.30 -5.47 31.09
N GLY A 52 -14.56 -5.93 32.12
CA GLY A 52 -15.04 -5.91 33.50
C GLY A 52 -15.17 -4.49 34.06
N GLU A 53 -16.07 -4.33 35.03
CA GLU A 53 -16.47 -3.04 35.64
C GLU A 53 -15.28 -2.21 36.15
N GLN A 54 -14.29 -2.87 36.76
CA GLN A 54 -13.07 -2.23 37.27
C GLN A 54 -12.23 -1.56 36.16
N ILE A 55 -12.20 -2.15 34.97
CA ILE A 55 -11.47 -1.60 33.83
C ILE A 55 -12.28 -0.47 33.19
N SER A 56 -13.60 -0.64 33.09
CA SER A 56 -14.47 0.39 32.50
C SER A 56 -14.51 1.72 33.28
N ALA A 57 -14.23 1.68 34.59
CA ALA A 57 -14.16 2.86 35.45
C ALA A 57 -12.81 3.59 35.38
N ASP A 58 -11.79 3.01 34.75
CA ASP A 58 -10.47 3.62 34.64
C ASP A 58 -10.47 4.77 33.59
N PRO A 59 -9.99 5.98 33.91
CA PRO A 59 -9.92 7.09 32.95
C PRO A 59 -9.09 6.77 31.70
N GLY A 60 -8.07 5.92 31.82
CA GLY A 60 -7.28 5.42 30.70
C GLY A 60 -8.07 4.53 29.75
N TYR A 61 -9.08 3.80 30.24
CA TYR A 61 -9.99 3.04 29.37
C TYR A 61 -10.86 3.98 28.52
N ALA A 62 -11.40 5.06 29.10
CA ALA A 62 -12.15 6.06 28.33
C ALA A 62 -11.28 6.72 27.25
N GLN A 63 -10.03 7.07 27.58
CA GLN A 63 -9.07 7.60 26.62
C GLN A 63 -8.75 6.58 25.51
N CYS A 64 -8.59 5.30 25.85
CA CYS A 64 -8.36 4.23 24.89
C CYS A 64 -9.49 4.11 23.87
N ILE A 65 -10.75 4.13 24.33
CA ILE A 65 -11.92 4.10 23.44
C ILE A 65 -11.97 5.34 22.55
N ALA A 66 -11.70 6.53 23.08
CA ALA A 66 -11.68 7.77 22.30
C ALA A 66 -10.60 7.73 21.20
N THR A 67 -9.37 7.36 21.54
CA THR A 67 -8.27 7.23 20.57
C THR A 67 -8.56 6.16 19.52
N SER A 68 -9.15 5.03 19.92
CA SER A 68 -9.54 3.96 18.99
C SER A 68 -10.59 4.42 17.99
N LYS A 69 -11.62 5.14 18.45
CA LYS A 69 -12.66 5.72 17.57
C LYS A 69 -12.06 6.69 16.55
N ILE A 70 -11.17 7.58 16.99
CA ILE A 70 -10.48 8.52 16.10
C ILE A 70 -9.66 7.75 15.05
N THR A 71 -8.85 6.78 15.49
CA THR A 71 -7.99 6.01 14.59
C THR A 71 -8.80 5.21 13.57
N CYS A 72 -9.84 4.51 14.03
CA CYS A 72 -10.75 3.75 13.15
C CYS A 72 -11.47 4.68 12.16
N GLY A 73 -11.98 5.82 12.63
CA GLY A 73 -12.64 6.81 11.78
C GLY A 73 -11.69 7.35 10.71
N THR A 74 -10.46 7.73 11.09
CA THR A 74 -9.45 8.22 10.16
C THR A 74 -9.09 7.19 9.10
N ASN A 75 -8.84 5.94 9.50
CA ASN A 75 -8.52 4.87 8.56
C ASN A 75 -9.69 4.56 7.62
N PHE A 76 -10.91 4.58 8.14
CA PHE A 76 -12.11 4.37 7.34
C PHE A 76 -12.28 5.48 6.30
N ILE A 77 -12.21 6.75 6.70
CA ILE A 77 -12.35 7.89 5.79
C ILE A 77 -11.29 7.84 4.69
N ASN A 78 -10.01 7.64 5.05
CA ASN A 78 -8.92 7.55 4.08
C ASN A 78 -9.12 6.40 3.09
N SER A 79 -9.42 5.19 3.59
CA SER A 79 -9.64 4.02 2.74
C SER A 79 -10.84 4.21 1.82
N TYR A 80 -11.95 4.72 2.35
CA TYR A 80 -13.17 4.97 1.59
C TYR A 80 -12.95 6.05 0.52
N ALA A 81 -12.23 7.13 0.84
CA ALA A 81 -11.87 8.18 -0.10
C ALA A 81 -10.99 7.66 -1.25
N VAL A 82 -9.97 6.86 -0.95
CA VAL A 82 -9.06 6.25 -1.93
C VAL A 82 -9.76 5.21 -2.81
N ASN A 83 -10.67 4.42 -2.25
CA ASN A 83 -11.41 3.40 -3.00
C ASN A 83 -12.42 4.01 -3.97
N ASN A 84 -12.99 5.16 -3.61
CA ASN A 84 -13.93 5.89 -4.45
C ASN A 84 -13.28 7.01 -5.27
N SER A 85 -11.96 7.19 -5.17
CA SER A 85 -11.21 8.27 -5.83
C SER A 85 -11.86 9.66 -5.65
N SER A 86 -12.39 9.94 -4.46
CA SER A 86 -13.10 11.18 -4.16
C SER A 86 -12.44 11.96 -3.02
N THR A 87 -11.94 13.15 -3.36
CA THR A 87 -11.35 14.10 -2.41
C THR A 87 -12.41 14.81 -1.56
N GLU A 88 -13.69 14.76 -1.97
CA GLU A 88 -14.81 15.34 -1.22
C GLU A 88 -15.04 14.62 0.10
N ILE A 89 -14.84 13.29 0.13
CA ILE A 89 -14.95 12.46 1.34
C ILE A 89 -13.98 12.94 2.43
N CYS A 90 -12.82 13.49 2.05
CA CYS A 90 -11.85 14.03 3.00
C CYS A 90 -12.40 15.21 3.81
N GLY A 91 -13.45 15.89 3.35
CA GLY A 91 -14.12 16.95 4.11
C GLY A 91 -14.82 16.47 5.39
N GLN A 92 -14.90 15.16 5.62
CA GLN A 92 -15.42 14.59 6.87
C GLN A 92 -14.46 14.73 8.05
N PHE A 93 -13.18 15.03 7.82
CA PHE A 93 -12.26 15.35 8.90
C PHE A 93 -12.57 16.73 9.48
N ALA A 94 -12.66 16.83 10.81
CA ALA A 94 -12.78 18.12 11.50
C ALA A 94 -11.47 18.93 11.44
N ASP A 95 -10.33 18.24 11.41
CA ASP A 95 -9.00 18.84 11.37
C ASP A 95 -8.56 19.11 9.92
N GLU A 96 -8.24 20.36 9.61
CA GLU A 96 -7.85 20.80 8.26
C GLU A 96 -6.56 20.12 7.77
N SER A 97 -5.60 19.85 8.65
CA SER A 97 -4.36 19.16 8.27
C SER A 97 -4.63 17.71 7.85
N LEU A 98 -5.58 17.04 8.51
CA LEU A 98 -6.06 15.71 8.10
C LEU A 98 -6.84 15.77 6.79
N GLN A 99 -7.64 16.81 6.55
CA GLN A 99 -8.30 16.99 5.26
C GLN A 99 -7.28 17.09 4.12
N ILE A 100 -6.26 17.94 4.28
CA ILE A 100 -5.20 18.13 3.28
C ILE A 100 -4.47 16.81 3.03
N ALA A 101 -4.00 16.14 4.08
CA ALA A 101 -3.28 14.87 3.95
C ALA A 101 -4.12 13.78 3.27
N CYS A 102 -5.43 13.71 3.59
CA CYS A 102 -6.35 12.80 2.92
C CYS A 102 -6.49 13.13 1.42
N ARG A 103 -6.65 14.41 1.05
CA ARG A 103 -6.78 14.81 -0.36
C ARG A 103 -5.52 14.47 -1.15
N GLU A 104 -4.35 14.77 -0.60
CA GLU A 104 -3.06 14.44 -1.22
C GLU A 104 -2.89 12.93 -1.43
N MET A 105 -3.31 12.12 -0.45
CA MET A 105 -3.33 10.67 -0.54
C MET A 105 -4.25 10.18 -1.66
N VAL A 106 -5.48 10.70 -1.73
CA VAL A 106 -6.45 10.34 -2.78
C VAL A 106 -5.93 10.69 -4.17
N ILE A 107 -5.35 11.88 -4.34
CA ILE A 107 -4.74 12.32 -5.60
C ILE A 107 -3.64 11.34 -6.01
N THR A 108 -2.71 11.05 -5.10
CA THR A 108 -1.54 10.19 -5.37
C THR A 108 -1.97 8.76 -5.72
N GLU A 109 -2.86 8.16 -4.94
CA GLU A 109 -3.33 6.79 -5.19
C GLU A 109 -4.19 6.70 -6.46
N THR A 110 -5.00 7.73 -6.74
CA THR A 110 -5.78 7.78 -7.97
C THR A 110 -4.86 7.92 -9.19
N ALA A 111 -3.87 8.81 -9.13
CA ALA A 111 -2.86 8.98 -10.18
C ALA A 111 -2.12 7.67 -10.47
N LYS A 112 -1.72 6.93 -9.43
CA LYS A 112 -1.08 5.60 -9.56
C LYS A 112 -2.03 4.57 -10.17
N LYS A 113 -3.28 4.49 -9.70
CA LYS A 113 -4.29 3.55 -10.23
C LYS A 113 -4.58 3.80 -11.71
N THR A 114 -4.66 5.07 -12.13
CA THR A 114 -4.95 5.44 -13.51
C THR A 114 -3.70 5.62 -14.38
N LEU A 115 -2.50 5.44 -13.82
CA LEU A 115 -1.22 5.69 -14.49
C LEU A 115 -1.08 7.09 -15.11
N ASP A 116 -1.71 8.07 -14.47
CA ASP A 116 -1.79 9.45 -14.97
C ASP A 116 -0.99 10.36 -14.04
N HIS A 117 0.22 10.73 -14.46
CA HIS A 117 1.07 11.59 -13.64
C HIS A 117 0.61 13.06 -13.67
N GLU A 118 -0.27 13.46 -14.59
CA GLU A 118 -0.69 14.86 -14.71
C GLU A 118 -1.56 15.23 -13.51
N ARG A 119 -2.29 14.26 -12.95
CA ARG A 119 -3.01 14.38 -11.67
C ARG A 119 -2.11 14.78 -10.51
N CYS A 120 -0.83 14.39 -10.50
CA CYS A 120 0.09 14.82 -9.46
C CYS A 120 0.29 16.36 -9.46
N ASN A 121 -0.06 17.06 -10.54
CA ASN A 121 0.00 18.52 -10.59
C ASN A 121 -1.00 19.20 -9.66
N GLU A 122 -2.05 18.49 -9.23
CA GLU A 122 -3.02 18.96 -8.23
C GLU A 122 -2.41 19.10 -6.82
N LEU A 123 -1.25 18.47 -6.56
CA LEU A 123 -0.52 18.62 -5.31
C LEU A 123 0.17 19.99 -5.24
N ALA A 124 -0.08 20.72 -4.15
CA ALA A 124 0.51 22.04 -3.92
C ALA A 124 2.01 21.97 -3.60
N ASP A 125 2.41 21.02 -2.76
CA ASP A 125 3.80 20.80 -2.36
C ASP A 125 4.62 20.18 -3.50
N GLN A 126 5.72 20.82 -3.89
CA GLN A 126 6.55 20.37 -5.01
C GLN A 126 7.26 19.05 -4.72
N SER A 127 7.68 18.83 -3.48
CA SER A 127 8.32 17.58 -3.09
C SER A 127 7.33 16.40 -3.18
N LYS A 128 6.11 16.56 -2.66
CA LYS A 128 5.04 15.55 -2.81
C LYS A 128 4.64 15.34 -4.27
N LYS A 129 4.59 16.41 -5.06
CA LYS A 129 4.34 16.32 -6.52
C LYS A 129 5.38 15.45 -7.20
N ALA A 130 6.67 15.72 -6.98
CA ALA A 130 7.75 14.93 -7.55
C ALA A 130 7.67 13.45 -7.13
N LEU A 131 7.47 13.16 -5.85
CA LEU A 131 7.31 11.80 -5.33
C LEU A 131 6.09 11.08 -5.93
N CYS A 132 4.97 11.79 -6.11
CA CYS A 132 3.78 11.27 -6.80
C CYS A 132 4.12 10.90 -8.24
N ILE A 133 4.76 11.80 -9.00
CA ILE A 133 5.15 11.56 -10.40
C ILE A 133 6.07 10.34 -10.50
N GLN A 134 7.12 10.27 -9.66
CA GLN A 134 8.03 9.12 -9.61
C GLN A 134 7.27 7.81 -9.35
N SER A 135 6.35 7.81 -8.39
CA SER A 135 5.52 6.63 -8.06
C SER A 135 4.63 6.19 -9.21
N VAL A 136 4.04 7.14 -9.95
CA VAL A 136 3.21 6.84 -11.13
C VAL A 136 4.05 6.31 -12.28
N ILE A 137 5.22 6.89 -12.53
CA ILE A 137 6.14 6.41 -13.57
C ILE A 137 6.59 4.98 -13.27
N LEU A 138 6.94 4.68 -12.02
CA LEU A 138 7.32 3.34 -11.61
C LEU A 138 6.18 2.35 -11.83
N ALA A 139 4.96 2.69 -11.38
CA ALA A 139 3.78 1.87 -11.57
C ALA A 139 3.48 1.61 -13.07
N LYS A 140 3.65 2.64 -13.91
CA LYS A 140 3.48 2.55 -15.37
C LYS A 140 4.50 1.61 -15.99
N GLY A 141 5.76 1.73 -15.57
CA GLY A 141 6.86 0.91 -16.05
C GLY A 141 6.71 -0.56 -15.65
N ILE A 142 6.31 -0.84 -14.41
CA ILE A 142 6.02 -2.21 -13.96
C ILE A 142 4.84 -2.80 -14.74
N LYS A 143 3.71 -2.10 -14.79
CA LYS A 143 2.48 -2.59 -15.43
C LYS A 143 2.66 -2.88 -16.93
N ASN A 144 3.48 -2.08 -17.61
CA ASN A 144 3.73 -2.22 -19.05
C ASN A 144 5.04 -2.94 -19.38
N SER A 145 5.78 -3.42 -18.37
CA SER A 145 7.12 -3.99 -18.52
C SER A 145 8.07 -3.11 -19.34
N ASP A 146 7.98 -1.79 -19.15
CA ASP A 146 8.68 -0.79 -19.95
C ASP A 146 9.56 0.10 -19.05
N PRO A 147 10.86 -0.21 -18.91
CA PRO A 147 11.79 0.60 -18.12
C PRO A 147 12.14 1.95 -18.77
N THR A 148 11.81 2.19 -20.04
CA THR A 148 12.15 3.45 -20.71
C THR A 148 11.39 4.64 -20.12
N VAL A 149 10.25 4.39 -19.47
CA VAL A 149 9.45 5.42 -18.79
C VAL A 149 10.22 6.14 -17.69
N CYS A 150 11.24 5.51 -17.10
CA CYS A 150 12.09 6.09 -16.05
C CYS A 150 12.81 7.36 -16.49
N SER A 151 12.99 7.58 -17.80
CA SER A 151 13.53 8.83 -18.35
C SER A 151 12.76 10.08 -17.90
N ASN A 152 11.47 9.92 -17.54
CA ASN A 152 10.57 10.99 -17.10
C ASN A 152 10.64 11.30 -15.59
N TYR A 153 11.52 10.64 -14.82
CA TYR A 153 11.69 10.97 -13.39
C TYR A 153 12.08 12.44 -13.22
N VAL A 154 11.63 13.02 -12.11
CA VAL A 154 11.91 14.38 -11.67
C VAL A 154 12.49 14.37 -10.25
N LEU A 155 13.34 15.33 -9.91
CA LEU A 155 13.86 15.47 -8.54
C LEU A 155 12.80 16.10 -7.62
N SER A 156 12.73 15.59 -6.40
CA SER A 156 12.11 16.24 -5.25
C SER A 156 13.17 16.97 -4.43
N ASP A 157 12.78 17.95 -3.60
CA ASP A 157 13.74 18.63 -2.71
C ASP A 157 14.25 17.70 -1.59
N GLN A 158 13.63 16.53 -1.42
CA GLN A 158 14.02 15.52 -0.45
C GLN A 158 15.02 14.50 -1.01
N ASP A 159 15.28 14.53 -2.33
CA ASP A 159 16.22 13.62 -2.96
C ASP A 159 17.66 14.00 -2.60
N THR A 160 18.35 13.10 -1.92
CA THR A 160 19.79 13.22 -1.65
C THR A 160 20.66 12.70 -2.79
N ASP A 161 20.03 12.05 -3.77
CA ASP A 161 20.69 11.42 -4.91
C ASP A 161 20.63 12.27 -6.17
N SER A 162 21.54 12.01 -7.12
CA SER A 162 21.44 12.61 -8.45
C SER A 162 20.22 12.08 -9.20
N LEU A 163 19.70 12.88 -10.14
CA LEU A 163 18.61 12.46 -11.02
C LEU A 163 18.97 11.20 -11.82
N GLU A 164 20.23 11.08 -12.23
CA GLU A 164 20.73 9.89 -12.93
C GLU A 164 20.64 8.64 -12.05
N ASN A 165 21.03 8.73 -10.78
CA ASN A 165 20.94 7.61 -9.84
C ASN A 165 19.48 7.18 -9.61
N LEU A 166 18.54 8.13 -9.50
CA LEU A 166 17.11 7.83 -9.37
C LEU A 166 16.57 7.10 -10.60
N LYS A 167 16.96 7.53 -11.80
CA LYS A 167 16.57 6.89 -13.06
C LYS A 167 17.11 5.46 -13.14
N ASP A 168 18.38 5.27 -12.79
CA ASP A 168 19.00 3.94 -12.77
C ASP A 168 18.29 3.00 -11.79
N ARG A 169 17.97 3.48 -10.58
CA ARG A 169 17.19 2.67 -9.60
C ARG A 169 15.79 2.33 -10.10
N CYS A 170 15.11 3.25 -10.77
CA CYS A 170 13.81 2.98 -11.39
C CYS A 170 13.91 1.86 -12.43
N VAL A 171 14.92 1.94 -13.33
CA VAL A 171 15.15 0.93 -14.36
C VAL A 171 15.41 -0.44 -13.73
N VAL A 172 16.32 -0.51 -12.76
CA VAL A 172 16.61 -1.75 -12.03
C VAL A 172 15.35 -2.31 -11.37
N HIS A 173 14.57 -1.47 -10.69
CA HIS A 173 13.36 -1.93 -10.01
C HIS A 173 12.32 -2.52 -10.96
N ILE A 174 12.13 -1.92 -12.15
CA ILE A 174 11.21 -2.47 -13.15
C ILE A 174 11.75 -3.79 -13.71
N ILE A 175 13.03 -3.85 -14.06
CA ILE A 175 13.69 -5.06 -14.57
C ILE A 175 13.55 -6.22 -13.58
N ASP A 176 13.63 -5.96 -12.27
CA ASP A 176 13.50 -6.96 -11.21
C ASP A 176 12.09 -7.58 -11.11
N GLN A 177 11.09 -6.94 -11.70
CA GLN A 177 9.73 -7.48 -11.80
C GLN A 177 9.52 -8.32 -13.07
N LEU A 178 10.51 -8.41 -13.95
CA LEU A 178 10.41 -9.12 -15.23
C LEU A 178 11.05 -10.52 -15.14
N GLU A 179 10.56 -11.43 -15.98
CA GLU A 179 11.21 -12.74 -16.12
C GLU A 179 12.64 -12.58 -16.65
N PRO A 180 13.64 -13.26 -16.05
CA PRO A 180 15.02 -13.16 -16.49
C PRO A 180 15.22 -13.87 -17.83
N THR A 181 15.31 -13.08 -18.90
CA THR A 181 15.54 -13.55 -20.27
C THR A 181 16.65 -12.74 -20.93
N GLU A 182 17.17 -13.18 -22.08
CA GLU A 182 18.14 -12.38 -22.86
C GLU A 182 17.57 -11.02 -23.26
N LYS A 183 16.24 -10.94 -23.50
CA LYS A 183 15.55 -9.67 -23.74
C LYS A 183 15.61 -8.76 -22.52
N THR A 184 15.30 -9.30 -21.34
CA THR A 184 15.33 -8.57 -20.06
C THR A 184 16.75 -8.11 -19.73
N LYS A 185 17.77 -8.95 -19.99
CA LYS A 185 19.19 -8.58 -19.85
C LYS A 185 19.54 -7.37 -20.73
N GLY A 186 19.05 -7.33 -21.97
CA GLY A 186 19.24 -6.19 -22.87
C GLY A 186 18.72 -4.86 -22.30
N LEU A 187 17.71 -4.89 -21.43
CA LEU A 187 17.15 -3.69 -20.78
C LEU A 187 18.11 -3.08 -19.76
N CYS A 188 19.06 -3.83 -19.20
CA CYS A 188 20.13 -3.27 -18.35
C CYS A 188 20.96 -2.21 -19.08
N GLY A 189 20.95 -2.22 -20.43
CA GLY A 189 21.59 -1.19 -21.25
C GLY A 189 21.04 0.23 -21.03
N LEU A 190 19.86 0.37 -20.40
CA LEU A 190 19.26 1.66 -20.03
C LEU A 190 19.87 2.28 -18.77
N ILE A 191 20.66 1.50 -18.01
CA ILE A 191 21.33 1.95 -16.78
C ILE A 191 22.61 2.70 -17.15
N ILE A 192 22.77 3.92 -16.64
CA ILE A 192 23.93 4.80 -16.92
C ILE A 192 25.12 4.37 -16.05
N SER A 193 24.89 4.12 -14.77
CA SER A 193 25.91 3.65 -13.83
C SER A 193 26.51 2.33 -14.30
N LYS A 194 27.82 2.34 -14.57
CA LYS A 194 28.55 1.18 -15.08
C LYS A 194 28.46 -0.02 -14.13
N ASP A 195 28.58 0.23 -12.84
CA ASP A 195 28.57 -0.82 -11.81
C ASP A 195 27.18 -1.44 -11.66
N LEU A 196 26.13 -0.61 -11.64
CA LEU A 196 24.74 -1.09 -11.58
C LEU A 196 24.36 -1.84 -12.86
N LYS A 197 24.78 -1.34 -14.02
CA LYS A 197 24.58 -2.02 -15.31
C LYS A 197 25.22 -3.39 -15.32
N ALA A 198 26.50 -3.49 -14.96
CA ALA A 198 27.22 -4.76 -14.91
C ALA A 198 26.59 -5.73 -13.91
N SER A 199 26.18 -5.24 -12.73
CA SER A 199 25.48 -6.04 -11.72
C SER A 199 24.12 -6.56 -12.22
N CYS A 200 23.34 -5.71 -12.90
CA CYS A 200 22.08 -6.08 -13.53
C CYS A 200 22.27 -7.19 -14.57
N GLU A 201 23.22 -7.01 -15.49
CA GLU A 201 23.50 -7.97 -16.56
C GLU A 201 23.98 -9.31 -16.02
N ALA A 202 24.88 -9.29 -15.01
CA ALA A 202 25.43 -10.50 -14.39
C ALA A 202 24.35 -11.31 -13.70
N ARG A 203 23.52 -10.67 -12.86
CA ARG A 203 22.44 -11.34 -12.14
C ARG A 203 21.46 -12.03 -13.09
N ILE A 204 21.03 -11.35 -14.16
CA ILE A 204 20.13 -11.96 -15.15
C ILE A 204 20.81 -13.10 -15.90
N GLN A 205 22.09 -12.96 -16.24
CA GLN A 205 22.85 -14.03 -16.91
C GLN A 205 22.96 -15.29 -16.05
N GLU A 206 23.15 -15.15 -14.74
CA GLU A 206 23.18 -16.27 -13.80
C GLU A 206 21.87 -17.05 -13.83
N PHE A 207 20.73 -16.36 -13.78
CA PHE A 207 19.42 -17.01 -13.91
C PHE A 207 19.23 -17.73 -15.25
N ILE A 208 19.65 -17.11 -16.36
CA ILE A 208 19.58 -17.72 -17.69
C ILE A 208 20.43 -18.99 -17.75
N ASN A 209 21.64 -18.96 -17.19
CA ASN A 209 22.52 -20.12 -17.16
C ASN A 209 21.92 -21.24 -16.30
N PHE A 210 21.41 -20.89 -15.12
CA PHE A 210 20.74 -21.83 -14.22
C PHE A 210 19.55 -22.52 -14.91
N ALA A 211 18.71 -21.77 -15.63
CA ALA A 211 17.56 -22.31 -16.35
C ALA A 211 17.97 -23.24 -17.50
N LYS A 212 19.09 -22.98 -18.18
CA LYS A 212 19.63 -23.86 -19.23
C LYS A 212 20.17 -25.17 -18.66
N GLU A 213 20.77 -25.12 -17.48
CA GLU A 213 21.30 -26.30 -16.77
C GLU A 213 20.20 -27.14 -16.13
N ASN A 214 19.06 -26.53 -15.81
CA ASN A 214 17.94 -27.16 -15.12
C ASN A 214 16.64 -27.01 -15.93
N PRO A 215 16.55 -27.62 -17.13
CA PRO A 215 15.32 -27.56 -17.92
C PRO A 215 14.19 -28.24 -17.14
N VAL A 216 13.11 -27.51 -16.89
CA VAL A 216 11.88 -28.11 -16.36
C VAL A 216 11.31 -29.01 -17.46
N ASN A 217 11.47 -30.32 -17.32
CA ASN A 217 10.77 -31.28 -18.15
C ASN A 217 9.27 -31.12 -17.88
N ALA A 218 8.56 -30.45 -18.78
CA ALA A 218 7.11 -30.51 -18.81
C ALA A 218 6.75 -31.97 -19.16
N GLU A 219 6.52 -32.79 -18.13
CA GLU A 219 5.88 -34.08 -18.32
C GLU A 219 4.49 -33.81 -18.92
N THR A 220 4.39 -33.98 -20.23
CA THR A 220 3.13 -34.05 -20.96
C THR A 220 2.24 -35.11 -20.29
N PRO A 221 0.99 -34.81 -19.90
CA PRO A 221 0.09 -35.86 -19.44
C PRO A 221 -0.11 -36.83 -20.61
N ALA A 222 0.32 -38.08 -20.45
CA ALA A 222 -0.02 -39.13 -21.38
C ALA A 222 -1.55 -39.38 -21.30
N GLU A 223 -2.21 -39.33 -22.46
CA GLU A 223 -3.62 -39.71 -22.65
C GLU A 223 -3.92 -41.15 -22.21
#